data_AF-A0A5P9P8K5-F1
#
_entry.id   AF-A0A5P9P8K5-F1
#
_cell.length_a   1.000
_cell.length_b   1.000
_cell.length_c   1.000
_cell.angle_alpha   90.00
_cell.angle_beta   90.00
_cell.angle_gamma   90.00
#
_symmetry.space_group_name_H-M   'P 1'
#
loop_
_entity.id
_entity.type
_entity.pdbx_description
1 polymer ?
#
loop_
_entity_poly.entity_id
_entity_poly.type
_entity_poly.pdbx_seq_one_letter_code
_entity_poly.pdbx_strand_id
1 'polypeptide(L)'
;MSDANLEIEVADDVSVEFINLIDPNGELFDQQRLANGETTTSFEVLGRYEDSTPTGDYELIAFDGDEQVDTTTITLEAECTITDVLWAAENPDMEWDKNSPVWDEYAAVVIENKGTIPSLLTELRWKGAPAAKLGLDDTVSYYHETRLPPGKTTVYSFSQIYQTSGAGGSLDCSELGTEPMTVTAVVQVGQNSSYTQQIKYGGDQSCNLSIVEEGQGKSLSDGGEN
;
A
#
# COMPACT_ATOMS: atom_id res chain seq x y z
N MET A 1 -13.48 -4.16 -14.48
CA MET A 1 -12.07 -4.04 -14.07
C MET A 1 -11.53 -5.32 -13.46
N SER A 2 -10.79 -6.12 -14.22
CA SER A 2 -9.84 -7.08 -13.64
C SER A 2 -8.67 -6.30 -13.02
N ASP A 3 -8.05 -6.83 -11.96
CA ASP A 3 -7.06 -6.17 -11.07
C ASP A 3 -5.77 -5.61 -11.72
N ALA A 4 -5.70 -5.51 -13.04
CA ALA A 4 -4.57 -5.00 -13.82
C ALA A 4 -4.99 -4.17 -15.06
N ASN A 5 -6.29 -4.14 -15.40
CA ASN A 5 -6.75 -3.59 -16.67
C ASN A 5 -7.72 -2.42 -16.46
N LEU A 6 -7.52 -1.38 -17.26
CA LEU A 6 -8.45 -0.30 -17.45
C LEU A 6 -9.39 -0.70 -18.60
N GLU A 7 -10.67 -0.83 -18.28
CA GLU A 7 -11.73 -1.21 -19.22
C GLU A 7 -12.37 0.04 -19.80
N ILE A 8 -12.44 0.10 -21.13
CA ILE A 8 -13.01 1.22 -21.89
C ILE A 8 -14.26 0.74 -22.60
N GLU A 9 -15.34 1.49 -22.45
CA GLU A 9 -16.60 1.29 -23.16
C GLU A 9 -16.80 2.45 -24.16
N VAL A 10 -17.18 2.09 -25.38
CA VAL A 10 -17.47 2.98 -26.49
C VAL A 10 -18.96 2.93 -26.78
N ALA A 11 -19.57 4.09 -27.03
CA ALA A 11 -20.99 4.15 -27.36
C ALA A 11 -21.30 3.46 -28.70
N ASP A 12 -22.43 2.73 -28.75
CA ASP A 12 -22.86 1.93 -29.92
C ASP A 12 -23.07 2.75 -31.22
N ASP A 13 -23.22 4.06 -31.13
CA ASP A 13 -23.52 4.96 -32.25
C ASP A 13 -22.29 5.63 -32.87
N VAL A 14 -21.09 5.32 -32.38
CA VAL A 14 -19.83 5.88 -32.87
C VAL A 14 -18.99 4.78 -33.52
N SER A 15 -18.54 5.03 -34.75
CA SER A 15 -17.53 4.20 -35.41
C SER A 15 -16.16 4.51 -34.80
N VAL A 16 -15.54 3.53 -34.16
CA VAL A 16 -14.19 3.63 -33.58
C VAL A 16 -13.40 2.39 -33.99
N GLU A 17 -12.23 2.60 -34.58
CA GLU A 17 -11.29 1.53 -34.93
C GLU A 17 -10.15 1.43 -33.92
N PHE A 18 -9.64 2.56 -33.44
CA PHE A 18 -8.51 2.60 -32.50
C PHE A 18 -8.77 3.57 -31.34
N ILE A 19 -8.20 3.23 -30.19
CA ILE A 19 -8.14 4.11 -29.02
C ILE A 19 -6.67 4.22 -28.61
N ASN A 20 -6.17 5.44 -28.57
CA ASN A 20 -4.86 5.76 -28.03
C ASN A 20 -5.01 6.19 -26.58
N LEU A 21 -4.13 5.67 -25.72
CA LEU A 21 -3.95 6.14 -24.36
C LEU A 21 -2.67 6.97 -24.32
N ILE A 22 -2.79 8.27 -24.08
CA ILE A 22 -1.68 9.22 -24.01
C ILE A 22 -1.35 9.46 -22.55
N ASP A 23 -0.07 9.34 -22.19
CA ASP A 23 0.42 9.52 -20.84
C ASP A 23 0.42 11.00 -20.39
N PRO A 24 0.61 11.29 -19.09
CA PRO A 24 0.67 12.66 -18.58
C PRO A 24 1.81 13.52 -19.16
N ASN A 25 2.79 12.92 -19.84
CA ASN A 25 3.89 13.62 -20.51
C ASN A 25 3.56 13.95 -21.98
N GLY A 26 2.41 13.50 -22.49
CA GLY A 26 1.99 13.65 -23.88
C GLY A 26 2.54 12.58 -24.82
N GLU A 27 3.08 11.48 -24.29
CA GLU A 27 3.59 10.35 -25.07
C GLU A 27 2.50 9.27 -25.23
N LEU A 28 2.52 8.54 -26.35
CA LEU A 28 1.62 7.39 -26.52
C LEU A 28 2.03 6.29 -25.53
N PHE A 29 1.19 6.03 -24.54
CA PHE A 29 1.37 4.96 -23.56
C PHE A 29 1.06 3.59 -24.17
N ASP A 30 -0.12 3.46 -24.76
CA ASP A 30 -0.57 2.23 -25.43
C ASP A 30 -1.67 2.53 -26.47
N GLN A 31 -1.92 1.59 -27.37
CA GLN A 31 -2.97 1.65 -28.38
C GLN A 31 -3.74 0.34 -28.41
N GLN A 32 -5.07 0.45 -28.36
CA GLN A 32 -5.96 -0.69 -28.51
C GLN A 32 -6.80 -0.56 -29.77
N ARG A 33 -6.93 -1.68 -30.49
CA ARG A 33 -7.87 -1.79 -31.61
C ARG A 33 -9.21 -2.29 -31.08
N LEU A 34 -10.30 -1.64 -31.47
CA LEU A 34 -11.64 -2.13 -31.21
C LEU A 34 -12.01 -3.16 -32.28
N ALA A 35 -12.35 -4.38 -31.88
CA ALA A 35 -12.75 -5.40 -32.85
C ALA A 35 -14.11 -5.04 -33.47
N ASN A 36 -14.32 -5.43 -34.72
CA ASN A 36 -15.57 -5.12 -35.44
C ASN A 36 -16.80 -5.61 -34.67
N GLY A 37 -17.67 -4.68 -34.27
CA GLY A 37 -18.91 -4.97 -33.56
C GLY A 37 -18.75 -5.15 -32.04
N GLU A 38 -17.56 -4.90 -31.49
CA GLU A 38 -17.34 -4.77 -30.06
C GLU A 38 -17.46 -3.31 -29.63
N THR A 39 -17.91 -3.10 -28.40
CA THR A 39 -18.01 -1.77 -27.77
C THR A 39 -17.10 -1.62 -26.57
N THR A 40 -16.29 -2.64 -26.29
CA THR A 40 -15.40 -2.64 -25.13
C THR A 40 -13.99 -3.05 -25.52
N THR A 41 -13.00 -2.39 -24.94
CA THR A 41 -11.59 -2.79 -25.01
C THR A 41 -10.92 -2.55 -23.66
N SER A 42 -9.66 -2.96 -23.51
CA SER A 42 -8.95 -2.75 -22.25
C SER A 42 -7.46 -2.50 -22.43
N PHE A 43 -6.92 -1.62 -21.61
CA PHE A 43 -5.49 -1.36 -21.48
C PHE A 43 -4.93 -2.08 -20.26
N GLU A 44 -3.78 -2.73 -20.38
CA GLU A 44 -3.05 -3.24 -19.22
C GLU A 44 -2.34 -2.06 -18.54
N VAL A 45 -2.84 -1.63 -17.38
CA VAL A 45 -2.31 -0.48 -16.64
C VAL A 45 -1.39 -0.89 -15.48
N LEU A 46 -1.43 -2.17 -15.11
CA LEU A 46 -0.51 -2.81 -14.16
C LEU A 46 -0.04 -4.17 -14.69
N GLY A 47 1.01 -4.14 -15.49
CA GLY A 47 1.52 -5.31 -16.21
C GLY A 47 3.04 -5.43 -16.26
N ARG A 48 3.55 -6.48 -15.59
CA ARG A 48 4.94 -6.96 -15.42
C ARG A 48 5.91 -6.01 -14.72
N TYR A 49 6.65 -6.61 -13.80
CA TYR A 49 7.77 -6.07 -13.05
C TYR A 49 8.57 -5.01 -13.81
N GLU A 50 8.91 -3.93 -13.09
CA GLU A 50 9.94 -2.91 -13.38
C GLU A 50 9.53 -1.66 -14.16
N ASP A 51 8.43 -1.63 -14.91
CA ASP A 51 8.04 -0.42 -15.65
C ASP A 51 7.06 0.44 -14.83
N SER A 52 7.46 1.68 -14.54
CA SER A 52 6.64 2.65 -13.82
C SER A 52 5.51 3.14 -14.71
N THR A 53 4.25 2.82 -14.39
CA THR A 53 3.09 3.53 -14.94
C THR A 53 3.09 4.96 -14.39
N PRO A 54 3.23 6.01 -15.21
CA PRO A 54 3.12 7.39 -14.72
C PRO A 54 1.78 7.61 -14.04
N THR A 55 1.77 8.29 -12.90
CA THR A 55 0.51 8.71 -12.26
C THR A 55 0.08 10.07 -12.80
N GLY A 56 -1.22 10.26 -13.00
CA GLY A 56 -1.77 11.56 -13.39
C GLY A 56 -2.91 11.43 -14.42
N ASP A 57 -3.14 12.52 -15.13
CA ASP A 57 -4.17 12.60 -16.17
C ASP A 57 -3.67 12.03 -17.48
N TYR A 58 -4.40 11.07 -18.02
CA TYR A 58 -4.21 10.45 -19.32
C TYR A 58 -5.31 10.92 -20.28
N GLU A 59 -4.96 11.10 -21.54
CA GLU A 59 -5.94 11.37 -22.61
C GLU A 59 -6.26 10.08 -23.36
N LEU A 60 -7.54 9.75 -23.45
CA LEU A 60 -8.07 8.72 -24.33
C LEU A 60 -8.54 9.38 -25.61
N ILE A 61 -7.91 9.03 -26.74
CA ILE A 61 -8.24 9.59 -28.05
C ILE A 61 -8.74 8.47 -28.96
N ALA A 62 -10.00 8.60 -29.40
CA ALA A 62 -10.64 7.63 -30.29
C ALA A 62 -10.47 8.04 -31.76
N PHE A 63 -10.19 7.06 -32.62
CA PHE A 63 -9.99 7.23 -34.07
C PHE A 63 -10.87 6.28 -34.89
N ASP A 64 -11.39 6.78 -36.01
CA ASP A 64 -11.94 5.97 -37.11
C ASP A 64 -11.00 6.11 -38.32
N GLY A 65 -10.22 5.07 -38.60
CA GLY A 65 -9.07 5.17 -39.50
C GLY A 65 -8.07 6.24 -39.02
N ASP A 66 -7.91 7.30 -39.82
CA ASP A 66 -6.99 8.42 -39.52
C ASP A 66 -7.70 9.64 -38.91
N GLU A 67 -9.04 9.60 -38.75
CA GLU A 67 -9.82 10.72 -38.23
C GLU A 67 -10.03 10.56 -36.72
N GLN A 68 -9.67 11.59 -35.95
CA GLN A 68 -10.00 11.66 -34.53
C GLN A 68 -11.51 11.93 -34.38
N VAL A 69 -12.21 11.06 -33.66
CA VAL A 69 -13.67 11.15 -33.48
C VAL A 69 -14.08 11.65 -32.10
N ASP A 70 -13.27 11.37 -31.06
CA ASP A 70 -13.55 11.85 -29.70
C ASP A 70 -12.28 11.92 -28.84
N THR A 71 -12.37 12.63 -27.72
CA THR A 71 -11.34 12.65 -26.68
C THR A 71 -11.97 12.76 -25.29
N THR A 72 -11.40 12.04 -24.33
CA THR A 72 -11.74 12.18 -22.91
C THR A 72 -10.51 12.04 -22.03
N THR A 73 -10.61 12.50 -20.79
CA THR A 73 -9.52 12.44 -19.81
C THR A 73 -9.89 11.47 -18.71
N ILE A 74 -8.92 10.65 -18.29
CA ILE A 74 -9.02 9.79 -17.13
C ILE A 74 -7.83 10.05 -16.21
N THR A 75 -8.04 9.96 -14.90
CA THR A 75 -6.95 10.08 -13.93
C THR A 75 -6.57 8.69 -13.45
N LEU A 76 -5.30 8.31 -13.65
CA LEU A 76 -4.73 7.06 -13.16
C LEU A 76 -3.80 7.35 -11.99
N GLU A 77 -4.25 7.05 -10.77
CA GLU A 77 -3.48 7.25 -9.54
C GLU A 77 -3.60 6.03 -8.63
N ALA A 78 -2.49 5.73 -7.92
CA ALA A 78 -2.50 4.82 -6.79
C ALA A 78 -2.13 5.61 -5.54
N GLU A 79 -3.08 5.76 -4.61
CA GLU A 79 -2.90 6.53 -3.38
C GLU A 79 -2.95 5.59 -2.19
N CYS A 80 -1.85 4.87 -1.95
CA CYS A 80 -1.73 3.85 -0.91
C CYS A 80 -1.31 4.47 0.43
N THR A 81 -2.20 4.46 1.41
CA THR A 81 -1.92 4.95 2.77
C THR A 81 -2.04 3.82 3.79
N ILE A 82 -1.04 3.66 4.66
CA ILE A 82 -1.17 2.81 5.84
C ILE A 82 -2.16 3.48 6.81
N THR A 83 -3.31 2.84 7.02
CA THR A 83 -4.34 3.34 7.93
C THR A 83 -4.22 2.77 9.33
N ASP A 84 -3.61 1.58 9.46
CA ASP A 84 -3.49 0.90 10.74
C ASP A 84 -2.35 -0.12 10.76
N VAL A 85 -1.86 -0.42 11.96
CA VAL A 85 -0.84 -1.44 12.22
C VAL A 85 -1.24 -2.22 13.47
N LEU A 86 -1.44 -3.51 13.28
CA LEU A 86 -2.06 -4.40 14.27
C LEU A 86 -1.03 -5.41 14.74
N TRP A 87 -0.93 -5.57 16.05
CA TRP A 87 -0.14 -6.63 16.67
C TRP A 87 -1.02 -7.85 16.97
N ALA A 88 -0.53 -9.04 16.65
CA ALA A 88 -1.27 -10.29 16.82
C ALA A 88 -1.71 -10.55 18.27
N ALA A 89 -0.86 -10.26 19.27
CA ALA A 89 -1.21 -10.46 20.68
C ALA A 89 -2.40 -9.59 21.13
N GLU A 90 -2.51 -8.36 20.61
CA GLU A 90 -3.61 -7.43 20.92
C GLU A 90 -4.82 -7.62 19.99
N ASN A 91 -4.65 -8.33 18.87
CA ASN A 91 -5.70 -8.59 17.88
C ASN A 91 -5.85 -10.09 17.58
N PRO A 92 -6.10 -10.95 18.60
CA PRO A 92 -6.05 -12.40 18.46
C PRO A 92 -7.15 -12.98 17.54
N ASP A 93 -8.21 -12.21 17.27
CA ASP A 93 -9.36 -12.66 16.48
C ASP A 93 -9.12 -12.61 14.95
N MET A 94 -8.01 -12.00 14.49
CA MET A 94 -7.64 -12.01 13.07
C MET A 94 -7.09 -13.37 12.60
N GLU A 95 -6.93 -13.50 11.28
CA GLU A 95 -6.53 -14.74 10.59
C GLU A 95 -5.01 -15.00 10.64
N TRP A 96 -4.46 -15.07 11.84
CA TRP A 96 -3.05 -15.44 12.05
C TRP A 96 -2.80 -16.94 11.83
N ASP A 97 -1.56 -17.31 11.49
CA ASP A 97 -1.13 -18.72 11.55
C ASP A 97 -0.91 -19.17 13.00
N LYS A 98 -2.01 -19.49 13.68
CA LYS A 98 -2.02 -19.93 15.08
C LYS A 98 -1.37 -21.30 15.30
N ASN A 99 -0.93 -22.00 14.26
CA ASN A 99 -0.11 -23.20 14.41
C ASN A 99 1.36 -22.87 14.72
N SER A 100 1.79 -21.64 14.39
CA SER A 100 3.10 -21.13 14.78
C SER A 100 3.13 -20.86 16.28
N PRO A 101 4.14 -21.32 17.04
CA PRO A 101 4.24 -21.04 18.48
C PRO A 101 4.57 -19.58 18.81
N VAL A 102 4.87 -18.77 17.80
CA VAL A 102 5.24 -17.34 17.90
C VAL A 102 4.26 -16.46 17.12
N TRP A 103 3.04 -16.96 16.91
CA TRP A 103 2.03 -16.27 16.11
C TRP A 103 1.66 -14.90 16.68
N ASP A 104 1.74 -14.77 17.99
CA ASP A 104 1.45 -13.56 18.77
C ASP A 104 2.51 -12.47 18.60
N GLU A 105 3.66 -12.76 17.98
CA GLU A 105 4.71 -11.76 17.68
C GLU A 105 4.58 -11.17 16.26
N TYR A 106 3.62 -11.63 15.46
CA TYR A 106 3.37 -11.11 14.11
C TYR A 106 2.63 -9.76 14.11
N ALA A 107 2.76 -9.04 13.00
CA ALA A 107 2.05 -7.81 12.73
C ALA A 107 1.18 -7.94 11.48
N ALA A 108 0.16 -7.09 11.39
CA ALA A 108 -0.57 -6.84 10.15
C ALA A 108 -0.59 -5.34 9.88
N VAL A 109 -0.50 -4.96 8.61
CA VAL A 109 -0.58 -3.57 8.15
C VAL A 109 -1.83 -3.44 7.30
N VAL A 110 -2.70 -2.50 7.65
CA VAL A 110 -3.88 -2.17 6.85
C VAL A 110 -3.53 -1.01 5.94
N ILE A 111 -3.59 -1.25 4.64
CA ILE A 111 -3.28 -0.27 3.60
C ILE A 111 -4.57 0.02 2.83
N GLU A 112 -4.94 1.29 2.73
CA GLU A 112 -6.05 1.76 1.92
C GLU A 112 -5.50 2.44 0.66
N ASN A 113 -5.87 1.94 -0.51
CA ASN A 113 -5.63 2.61 -1.78
C ASN A 113 -6.88 3.43 -2.16
N LYS A 114 -6.78 4.75 -2.12
CA LYS A 114 -7.87 5.67 -2.52
C LYS A 114 -7.83 6.05 -4.00
N GLY A 115 -6.83 5.57 -4.71
CA GLY A 115 -6.64 5.82 -6.13
C GLY A 115 -7.61 5.03 -7.02
N THR A 116 -7.48 5.26 -8.31
CA THR A 116 -8.28 4.64 -9.38
C THR A 116 -7.65 3.37 -9.93
N ILE A 117 -6.34 3.18 -9.72
CA ILE A 117 -5.60 2.00 -10.16
C ILE A 117 -4.95 1.26 -8.99
N PRO A 118 -4.72 -0.06 -9.12
CA PRO A 118 -3.95 -0.80 -8.13
C PRO A 118 -2.49 -0.34 -8.00
N SER A 119 -1.82 -0.79 -6.94
CA SER A 119 -0.36 -0.77 -6.83
C SER A 119 0.18 -2.14 -6.41
N LEU A 120 1.50 -2.29 -6.36
CA LEU A 120 2.18 -3.47 -5.83
C LEU A 120 2.99 -3.06 -4.60
N LEU A 121 2.68 -3.63 -3.44
CA LEU A 121 3.51 -3.56 -2.25
C LEU A 121 4.72 -4.48 -2.46
N THR A 122 5.91 -3.89 -2.52
CA THR A 122 7.17 -4.60 -2.75
C THR A 122 7.96 -4.84 -1.47
N GLU A 123 7.73 -4.02 -0.44
CA GLU A 123 8.47 -4.10 0.82
C GLU A 123 7.70 -3.45 1.98
N LEU A 124 7.80 -4.05 3.16
CA LEU A 124 7.50 -3.38 4.43
C LEU A 124 8.80 -3.17 5.20
N ARG A 125 9.10 -1.91 5.52
CA ARG A 125 10.28 -1.52 6.30
C ARG A 125 9.84 -1.13 7.70
N TRP A 126 10.44 -1.74 8.71
CA TRP A 126 10.07 -1.59 10.11
C TRP A 126 11.23 -0.98 10.88
N LYS A 127 11.18 0.33 11.08
CA LYS A 127 12.16 1.08 11.86
C LYS A 127 11.73 1.18 13.32
N GLY A 128 12.65 0.92 14.24
CA GLY A 128 12.38 0.98 15.68
C GLY A 128 11.49 -0.15 16.22
N ALA A 129 11.14 -1.13 15.39
CA ALA A 129 10.39 -2.31 15.83
C ALA A 129 11.22 -3.15 16.82
N PRO A 130 10.59 -3.87 17.77
CA PRO A 130 11.31 -4.74 18.69
C PRO A 130 12.28 -5.71 17.98
N ALA A 131 11.84 -6.33 16.89
CA ALA A 131 12.68 -7.19 16.06
C ALA A 131 13.90 -6.46 15.47
N ALA A 132 13.73 -5.20 15.07
CA ALA A 132 14.78 -4.39 14.48
C ALA A 132 15.89 -4.05 15.49
N LYS A 133 15.52 -3.88 16.77
CA LYS A 133 16.46 -3.59 17.86
C LYS A 133 17.37 -4.76 18.23
N LEU A 134 17.05 -5.98 17.80
CA LEU A 134 17.93 -7.14 17.90
C LEU A 134 19.00 -7.17 16.80
N GLY A 135 18.83 -6.38 15.75
CA GLY A 135 19.76 -6.23 14.63
C GLY A 135 20.82 -5.15 14.86
N LEU A 136 21.68 -4.97 13.86
CA LEU A 136 22.70 -3.91 13.86
C LEU A 136 22.16 -2.57 13.39
N ASP A 137 21.25 -2.61 12.42
CA ASP A 137 20.55 -1.47 11.88
C ASP A 137 19.13 -1.51 12.46
N ASP A 138 18.71 -0.49 13.22
CA ASP A 138 17.38 -0.35 13.87
C ASP A 138 16.20 -0.31 12.86
N THR A 139 16.33 -1.01 11.74
CA THR A 139 15.36 -1.22 10.67
C THR A 139 15.48 -2.65 10.16
N VAL A 140 14.34 -3.36 10.09
CA VAL A 140 14.24 -4.64 9.36
C VAL A 140 13.29 -4.47 8.18
N SER A 141 13.63 -5.14 7.09
CA SER A 141 12.92 -5.05 5.82
C SER A 141 12.47 -6.43 5.38
N TYR A 142 11.23 -6.54 4.94
CA TYR A 142 10.69 -7.78 4.38
C TYR A 142 10.09 -7.50 3.01
N TYR A 143 10.50 -8.28 2.01
CA TYR A 143 9.91 -8.23 0.68
C TYR A 143 8.46 -8.70 0.73
N HIS A 144 7.62 -8.06 -0.08
CA HIS A 144 6.24 -8.41 -0.32
C HIS A 144 5.98 -8.45 -1.82
N GLU A 145 4.96 -9.22 -2.21
CA GLU A 145 4.44 -9.25 -3.58
C GLU A 145 2.91 -9.17 -3.51
N THR A 146 2.42 -8.17 -2.77
CA THR A 146 0.99 -8.03 -2.49
C THR A 146 0.39 -6.93 -3.34
N ARG A 147 -0.65 -7.25 -4.11
CA ARG A 147 -1.42 -6.25 -4.86
C ARG A 147 -2.27 -5.41 -3.92
N LEU A 148 -2.34 -4.11 -4.21
CA LEU A 148 -3.11 -3.12 -3.48
C LEU A 148 -4.19 -2.53 -4.42
N PRO A 149 -5.29 -3.25 -4.68
CA PRO A 149 -6.41 -2.70 -5.46
C PRO A 149 -7.05 -1.51 -4.73
N PRO A 150 -7.83 -0.66 -5.43
CA PRO A 150 -8.65 0.35 -4.78
C PRO A 150 -9.47 -0.23 -3.63
N GLY A 151 -9.42 0.44 -2.48
CA GLY A 151 -9.99 -0.04 -1.21
C GLY A 151 -8.94 -0.54 -0.22
N LYS A 152 -9.38 -1.33 0.76
CA LYS A 152 -8.55 -1.79 1.88
C LYS A 152 -7.95 -3.16 1.63
N THR A 153 -6.67 -3.29 1.93
CA THR A 153 -5.91 -4.54 1.92
C THR A 153 -5.22 -4.72 3.27
N THR A 154 -5.37 -5.89 3.89
CA THR A 154 -4.63 -6.27 5.10
C THR A 154 -3.44 -7.14 4.70
N VAL A 155 -2.24 -6.72 5.09
CA VAL A 155 -0.98 -7.42 4.77
C VAL A 155 -0.35 -7.93 6.06
N TYR A 156 -0.18 -9.25 6.16
CA TYR A 156 0.44 -9.90 7.32
C TYR A 156 1.97 -9.94 7.18
N SER A 157 2.69 -9.71 8.27
CA SER A 157 4.15 -9.77 8.28
C SER A 157 4.65 -11.21 8.10
N PHE A 158 5.75 -11.37 7.36
CA PHE A 158 6.40 -12.68 7.20
C PHE A 158 7.19 -13.13 8.43
N SER A 159 7.57 -12.20 9.30
CA SER A 159 8.43 -12.44 10.46
C SER A 159 7.83 -11.80 11.71
N GLN A 160 8.35 -12.21 12.87
CA GLN A 160 7.97 -11.76 14.20
C GLN A 160 8.43 -10.32 14.44
N ILE A 161 7.62 -9.32 14.05
CA ILE A 161 7.95 -7.90 14.18
C ILE A 161 8.10 -7.46 15.65
N TYR A 162 7.33 -8.09 16.53
CA TYR A 162 7.30 -7.79 17.96
C TYR A 162 8.20 -8.68 18.82
N GLN A 163 9.04 -9.54 18.22
CA GLN A 163 9.97 -10.38 18.98
C GLN A 163 10.96 -9.52 19.78
N THR A 164 11.22 -9.90 21.03
CA THR A 164 12.20 -9.21 21.90
C THR A 164 13.41 -10.06 22.25
N SER A 165 13.47 -11.29 21.73
CA SER A 165 14.60 -12.19 21.90
C SER A 165 14.78 -13.08 20.66
N GLY A 166 16.00 -13.52 20.42
CA GLY A 166 16.33 -14.39 19.30
C GLY A 166 17.76 -14.94 19.43
N ALA A 167 18.27 -15.54 18.35
CA ALA A 167 19.60 -16.17 18.34
C ALA A 167 20.75 -15.19 18.67
N GLY A 168 20.56 -13.89 18.42
CA GLY A 168 21.54 -12.84 18.68
C GLY A 168 21.51 -12.26 20.11
N GLY A 169 20.53 -12.63 20.94
CA GLY A 169 20.34 -12.08 22.29
C GLY A 169 18.90 -11.66 22.57
N SER A 170 18.73 -10.88 23.64
CA SER A 170 17.45 -10.32 24.07
C SER A 170 17.58 -8.83 24.33
N LEU A 171 16.49 -8.09 24.15
CA LEU A 171 16.41 -6.67 24.53
C LEU A 171 16.46 -6.52 26.06
N ASP A 172 17.16 -5.50 26.53
CA ASP A 172 17.05 -5.03 27.92
C ASP A 172 15.93 -4.00 28.02
N CYS A 173 14.71 -4.47 28.26
CA CYS A 173 13.53 -3.62 28.30
C CYS A 173 13.44 -2.74 29.55
N SER A 174 14.32 -2.94 30.55
CA SER A 174 14.39 -2.07 31.72
C SER A 174 14.99 -0.70 31.38
N GLU A 175 15.80 -0.63 30.32
CA GLU A 175 16.38 0.61 29.80
C GLU A 175 15.50 1.26 28.72
N LEU A 176 14.49 0.53 28.22
CA LEU A 176 13.57 1.00 27.18
C LEU A 176 12.30 1.58 27.82
N GLY A 177 11.93 2.79 27.39
CA GLY A 177 10.70 3.46 27.81
C GLY A 177 9.56 3.22 26.82
N THR A 178 8.99 4.32 26.36
CA THR A 178 8.10 4.33 25.19
C THR A 178 8.91 4.77 23.99
N GLU A 179 8.98 3.92 22.96
CA GLU A 179 9.75 4.19 21.75
C GLU A 179 8.84 4.14 20.51
N PRO A 180 9.10 4.96 19.49
CA PRO A 180 8.36 4.92 18.25
C PRO A 180 8.76 3.70 17.42
N MET A 181 7.76 3.06 16.82
CA MET A 181 7.93 2.11 15.72
C MET A 181 7.27 2.71 14.48
N THR A 182 8.05 2.85 13.40
CA THR A 182 7.55 3.33 12.11
C THR A 182 7.60 2.19 11.09
N VAL A 183 6.48 1.91 10.46
CA VAL A 183 6.41 1.07 9.26
C VAL A 183 6.31 1.93 8.02
N THR A 184 7.04 1.58 6.97
CA THR A 184 6.94 2.19 5.63
C THR A 184 6.53 1.12 4.62
N ALA A 185 5.46 1.38 3.88
CA ALA A 185 5.02 0.59 2.74
C ALA A 185 5.70 1.11 1.48
N VAL A 186 6.54 0.28 0.87
CA VAL A 186 7.19 0.58 -0.40
C VAL A 186 6.32 0.04 -1.52
N VAL A 187 5.88 0.93 -2.41
CA VAL A 187 4.95 0.60 -3.48
C VAL A 187 5.57 0.89 -4.85
N GLN A 188 5.19 0.12 -5.87
CA GLN A 188 5.69 0.30 -7.23
C GLN A 188 5.09 1.55 -7.90
N VAL A 189 3.79 1.78 -7.70
CA VAL A 189 3.06 2.93 -8.26
C VAL A 189 2.51 3.77 -7.10
N GLY A 190 2.65 5.09 -7.21
CA GLY A 190 2.29 6.02 -6.15
C GLY A 190 3.43 6.34 -5.19
N GLN A 191 3.11 6.98 -4.08
CA GLN A 191 4.09 7.36 -3.07
C GLN A 191 4.14 6.34 -1.93
N ASN A 192 5.34 6.08 -1.40
CA ASN A 192 5.50 5.28 -0.20
C ASN A 192 4.83 5.98 0.98
N SER A 193 4.00 5.25 1.72
CA SER A 193 3.38 5.76 2.94
C SER A 193 4.05 5.19 4.18
N SER A 194 3.97 5.92 5.29
CA SER A 194 4.50 5.48 6.58
C SER A 194 3.49 5.71 7.70
N TYR A 195 3.53 4.85 8.69
CA TYR A 195 2.71 4.93 9.90
C TYR A 195 3.59 4.71 11.12
N THR A 196 3.39 5.53 12.15
CA THR A 196 4.15 5.44 13.40
C THR A 196 3.20 5.19 14.54
N GLN A 197 3.53 4.20 15.37
CA GLN A 197 2.89 3.96 16.66
C GLN A 197 3.92 3.95 17.77
N GLN A 198 3.46 4.14 19.00
CA GLN A 198 4.29 4.11 20.18
C GLN A 198 4.22 2.73 20.82
N ILE A 199 5.39 2.12 21.04
CA ILE A 199 5.52 0.85 21.76
C ILE A 199 6.05 1.15 23.14
N LYS A 200 5.29 0.75 24.16
CA LYS A 200 5.77 0.80 25.54
C LYS A 200 6.46 -0.51 25.88
N TYR A 201 7.71 -0.40 26.30
CA TYR A 201 8.50 -1.51 26.81
C TYR A 201 8.37 -1.52 28.34
N GLY A 202 8.22 -2.70 28.91
CA GLY A 202 8.16 -2.88 30.35
C GLY A 202 8.68 -4.25 30.77
N GLY A 203 8.96 -4.41 32.06
CA GLY A 203 9.55 -5.64 32.59
C GLY A 203 11.02 -5.83 32.21
N ASP A 204 11.70 -6.69 32.96
CA ASP A 204 13.16 -6.71 32.96
C ASP A 204 13.73 -7.76 31.98
N GLN A 205 13.18 -8.99 31.98
CA GLN A 205 13.75 -10.13 31.24
C GLN A 205 12.82 -10.75 30.17
N SER A 206 11.52 -10.45 30.22
CA SER A 206 10.52 -10.96 29.28
C SER A 206 9.61 -9.81 28.85
N CYS A 207 10.23 -8.80 28.22
CA CYS A 207 9.63 -7.56 27.75
C CYS A 207 8.11 -7.65 27.59
N ASN A 208 7.39 -6.97 28.47
CA ASN A 208 5.96 -6.79 28.37
C ASN A 208 5.70 -5.60 27.46
N LEU A 209 5.39 -5.88 26.20
CA LEU A 209 5.08 -4.88 25.20
C LEU A 209 3.60 -4.52 25.25
N SER A 210 3.29 -3.25 24.98
CA SER A 210 1.92 -2.80 24.71
C SER A 210 1.95 -1.64 23.72
N ILE A 211 0.96 -1.58 22.84
CA ILE A 211 0.76 -0.41 21.97
C ILE A 211 0.14 0.70 22.82
N VAL A 212 0.70 1.90 22.74
CA VAL A 212 0.08 3.07 23.36
C VAL A 212 -1.00 3.59 22.41
N GLU A 213 -2.26 3.49 22.82
CA GLU A 213 -3.36 4.12 22.08
C GLU A 213 -3.16 5.65 22.07
N GLU A 214 -2.80 6.20 20.92
CA GLU A 214 -2.91 7.65 20.72
C GLU A 214 -4.40 7.99 20.60
N GLY A 215 -4.91 8.74 21.57
CA GLY A 215 -6.29 9.23 21.52
C GLY A 215 -6.55 9.95 20.20
N GLN A 216 -7.54 9.46 19.45
CA GLN A 216 -8.07 10.08 18.23
C GLN A 216 -7.99 11.61 18.32
N GLY A 217 -7.27 12.22 17.37
CA GLY A 217 -6.91 13.63 17.38
C GLY A 217 -8.03 14.56 17.84
N LYS A 218 -7.95 15.02 19.10
CA LYS A 218 -8.64 16.24 19.51
C LYS A 218 -7.86 17.40 18.94
N SER A 219 -8.36 17.91 17.83
CA SER A 219 -8.05 19.25 17.35
C SER A 219 -8.25 20.23 18.52
N LEU A 220 -7.15 20.72 19.08
CA LEU A 220 -7.18 21.85 19.99
C LEU A 220 -7.47 23.08 19.11
N SER A 221 -8.76 23.38 18.94
CA SER A 221 -9.17 24.74 18.61
C SER A 221 -8.77 25.60 19.81
N ASP A 222 -7.68 26.34 19.66
CA ASP A 222 -7.32 27.42 20.57
C ASP A 222 -8.38 28.52 20.41
N GLY A 223 -9.43 28.40 21.23
CA GLY A 223 -10.44 29.43 21.41
C GLY A 223 -9.82 30.51 22.29
N GLY A 224 -9.34 31.58 21.65
CA GLY A 224 -8.91 32.77 22.35
C GLY A 224 -10.07 33.40 23.11
N GLU A 225 -9.82 33.80 24.36
CA GLU A 225 -10.65 34.76 25.06
C GLU A 225 -9.78 35.72 25.91
N ASN A 226 -9.96 37.00 25.57
CA ASN A 226 -9.85 38.25 26.35
C ASN A 226 -8.47 38.80 26.74
#